data_AF-A0A7X3ZDS1-F1
#
_entry.id   AF-A0A7X3ZDS1-F1
#
_cell.length_a   1.000
_cell.length_b   1.000
_cell.length_c   1.000
_cell.angle_alpha   90.00
_cell.angle_beta   90.00
_cell.angle_gamma   90.00
#
_symmetry.space_group_name_H-M   'P 1'
#
loop_
_entity.id
_entity.type
_entity.pdbx_description
1 polymer ?
#
loop_
_entity_poly.entity_id
_entity_poly.type
_entity_poly.pdbx_seq_one_letter_code
_entity_poly.pdbx_strand_id
1 'polypeptide(L)'
;CARILFPSAMVRLSAGRDQLSTAEQALCFLAGANSIFSGDRLLTTPHPGTDADQALFDLLDLEALPPQGALERVDQLAEAVVDRS
;
A
#
# COMPACT_ATOMS: atom_id res chain seq x y z
N CYS A 1 8.88 -9.79 -13.19
CA CYS A 1 8.75 -11.27 -13.27
C CYS A 1 7.94 -11.87 -12.11
N ALA A 2 8.01 -11.31 -10.89
CA ALA A 2 7.31 -11.85 -9.71
C ALA A 2 5.79 -12.07 -9.92
N ARG A 3 5.06 -11.11 -10.49
CA ARG A 3 3.61 -11.24 -10.73
C ARG A 3 3.22 -12.42 -11.63
N ILE A 4 4.04 -12.73 -12.64
CA ILE A 4 3.77 -13.82 -13.59
C ILE A 4 3.95 -15.18 -12.89
N LEU A 5 5.04 -15.33 -12.13
CA LEU A 5 5.35 -16.58 -11.43
C LEU A 5 4.45 -16.79 -10.20
N PHE A 6 4.03 -15.70 -9.56
CA PHE A 6 3.26 -15.73 -8.30
C PHE A 6 2.02 -14.83 -8.41
N PRO A 7 0.97 -15.27 -9.11
CA PRO A 7 -0.20 -14.44 -9.42
C PRO A 7 -0.95 -13.97 -8.17
N SER A 8 -1.04 -14.80 -7.14
CA SER A 8 -1.76 -14.49 -5.88
C SER A 8 -0.89 -13.80 -4.82
N ALA A 9 0.41 -13.63 -5.06
CA ALA A 9 1.30 -13.05 -4.07
C ALA A 9 1.21 -11.52 -4.04
N MET A 10 1.44 -10.95 -2.85
CA MET A 10 1.73 -9.53 -2.71
C MET A 10 3.15 -9.25 -3.20
N VAL A 11 3.27 -8.40 -4.22
CA VAL A 11 4.56 -7.97 -4.77
C VAL A 11 4.83 -6.56 -4.24
N ARG A 12 5.77 -6.46 -3.31
CA ARG A 12 6.12 -5.20 -2.66
C ARG A 12 7.30 -4.51 -3.37
N LEU A 13 7.14 -3.24 -3.69
CA LEU A 13 8.25 -2.36 -4.01
C LEU A 13 9.01 -2.03 -2.71
N SER A 14 10.18 -2.63 -2.56
CA SER A 14 11.01 -2.55 -1.35
C SER A 14 11.96 -1.35 -1.37
N ALA A 15 13.00 -1.37 -0.54
CA ALA A 15 13.97 -0.28 -0.40
C ALA A 15 14.60 0.15 -1.74
N GLY A 16 14.87 1.46 -1.87
CA GLY A 16 15.42 2.07 -3.10
C GLY A 16 14.38 2.80 -3.96
N ARG A 17 13.11 2.87 -3.53
CA ARG A 17 12.05 3.62 -4.24
C ARG A 17 12.39 5.10 -4.40
N ASP A 18 13.08 5.68 -3.42
CA ASP A 18 13.58 7.05 -3.42
C ASP A 18 14.49 7.36 -4.62
N GLN A 19 15.14 6.34 -5.19
CA GLN A 19 16.01 6.47 -6.36
C GLN A 19 15.25 6.36 -7.68
N LEU A 20 13.96 5.98 -7.64
CA LEU A 20 13.11 5.86 -8.82
C LEU A 20 12.27 7.12 -8.99
N SER A 21 12.22 7.62 -10.22
CA SER A 21 11.29 8.68 -10.62
C SER A 21 9.84 8.21 -10.48
N THR A 22 8.90 9.16 -10.40
CA THR A 22 7.45 8.89 -10.38
C THR A 22 7.02 7.99 -11.52
N ALA A 23 7.57 8.19 -12.73
CA ALA A 23 7.25 7.38 -13.91
C ALA A 23 7.75 5.93 -13.77
N GLU A 24 8.94 5.72 -13.22
CA GLU A 24 9.48 4.37 -12.98
C GLU A 24 8.66 3.64 -11.90
N GLN A 25 8.25 4.35 -10.85
CA GLN A 25 7.36 3.79 -9.82
C GLN A 25 5.99 3.41 -10.41
N ALA A 26 5.41 4.28 -11.25
CA ALA A 26 4.17 3.98 -11.97
C ALA A 26 4.30 2.73 -12.86
N LEU A 27 5.44 2.60 -13.55
CA LEU A 27 5.73 1.41 -14.36
C LEU A 27 5.80 0.14 -13.50
N CYS A 28 6.36 0.22 -12.29
CA CYS A 28 6.41 -0.92 -11.38
C CYS A 28 5.01 -1.34 -10.89
N PHE A 29 4.11 -0.39 -10.59
CA PHE A 29 2.70 -0.68 -10.29
C PHE A 29 2.01 -1.34 -11.49
N LEU A 30 2.20 -0.80 -12.69
CA LEU A 30 1.67 -1.40 -13.92
C LEU A 30 2.22 -2.83 -14.17
N ALA A 31 3.50 -3.07 -13.85
CA ALA A 31 4.13 -4.39 -13.96
C ALA A 31 3.66 -5.39 -12.88
N GLY A 32 2.81 -4.95 -11.94
CA GLY A 32 2.15 -5.80 -10.97
C GLY A 32 2.65 -5.67 -9.53
N ALA A 33 3.48 -4.68 -9.20
CA ALA A 33 3.70 -4.31 -7.80
C ALA A 33 2.39 -3.77 -7.20
N ASN A 34 2.04 -4.19 -5.99
CA ASN A 34 0.78 -3.82 -5.33
C ASN A 34 0.95 -3.53 -3.83
N SER A 35 2.17 -3.24 -3.39
CA SER A 35 2.48 -2.90 -2.01
C SER A 35 3.75 -2.04 -1.97
N ILE A 36 3.77 -1.06 -1.07
CA ILE A 36 4.93 -0.20 -0.79
C ILE A 36 5.13 -0.11 0.73
N PHE A 37 6.33 0.27 1.16
CA PHE A 37 6.49 0.80 2.52
C PHE A 37 5.99 2.24 2.55
N SER A 38 5.30 2.63 3.61
CA SER A 38 4.85 4.01 3.86
C SER A 38 5.23 4.39 5.28
N GLY A 39 5.74 5.61 5.49
CA GLY A 39 6.23 6.14 6.77
C GLY A 39 7.63 6.75 6.68
N ASP A 40 8.05 7.52 7.67
CA ASP A 40 9.22 8.42 7.54
C ASP A 40 10.61 7.74 7.56
N ARG A 41 10.68 6.46 7.94
CA ARG A 41 11.97 5.77 8.11
C ARG A 41 11.90 4.29 7.75
N LEU A 42 12.87 3.84 6.95
CA LEU A 42 13.24 2.43 6.85
C LEU A 42 14.23 2.07 7.95
N LEU A 43 14.59 0.78 8.06
CA LEU A 43 15.44 0.26 9.14
C LEU A 43 16.80 0.98 9.28
N THR A 44 17.34 1.55 8.19
CA THR A 44 18.65 2.24 8.18
C THR A 44 18.73 3.45 7.24
N THR A 45 17.69 3.77 6.47
CA THR A 45 17.69 4.86 5.48
C THR A 45 16.46 5.76 5.59
N PRO A 46 16.56 7.06 5.24
CA PRO A 46 15.40 7.93 5.12
C PRO A 46 14.47 7.41 4.03
N HIS A 47 13.16 7.41 4.29
CA HIS A 47 12.12 6.98 3.35
C HIS A 47 11.43 8.22 2.79
N PRO A 48 10.88 8.20 1.55
CA PRO A 48 10.07 9.30 1.06
C PRO A 48 8.85 9.47 1.99
N GLY A 49 8.68 10.66 2.56
CA GLY A 49 7.63 10.96 3.54
C GLY A 49 6.23 10.64 3.00
N THR A 50 5.30 10.43 3.92
CA THR A 50 3.92 9.99 3.64
C THR A 50 3.20 10.85 2.58
N ASP A 51 3.52 12.14 2.50
CA ASP A 51 2.94 13.08 1.53
C ASP A 51 3.28 12.74 0.06
N ALA A 52 4.49 12.25 -0.21
CA ALA A 52 4.91 11.87 -1.55
C ALA A 52 4.20 10.60 -2.02
N ASP A 53 3.91 9.69 -1.09
CA ASP A 53 3.15 8.47 -1.37
C ASP A 53 1.69 8.78 -1.67
N GLN A 54 1.09 9.69 -0.92
CA GLN A 54 -0.26 10.14 -1.21
C GLN A 54 -0.36 10.80 -2.59
N ALA A 55 0.56 11.70 -2.93
CA ALA A 55 0.58 12.35 -4.24
C ALA A 55 0.75 11.36 -5.40
N LEU A 56 1.55 10.30 -5.20
CA LEU A 56 1.70 9.23 -6.19
C LEU A 56 0.40 8.43 -6.34
N PHE A 57 -0.28 8.13 -5.24
CA PHE A 57 -1.53 7.37 -5.26
C PHE A 57 -2.63 8.16 -5.95
N ASP A 58 -2.76 9.45 -5.64
CA ASP A 58 -3.71 10.35 -6.29
C ASP A 58 -3.43 10.49 -7.79
N LEU A 59 -2.16 10.55 -8.20
CA LEU A 59 -1.77 10.65 -9.61
C LEU A 59 -2.06 9.37 -10.40
N LEU A 60 -1.95 8.20 -9.75
CA LEU A 60 -2.17 6.90 -10.36
C LEU A 60 -3.60 6.36 -10.16
N ASP A 61 -4.46 7.11 -9.46
CA ASP A 61 -5.81 6.72 -9.07
C ASP A 61 -5.82 5.38 -8.31
N LEU A 62 -4.91 5.26 -7.32
CA LEU A 62 -4.73 4.05 -6.50
C LEU A 62 -5.30 4.24 -5.10
N GLU A 63 -6.04 3.25 -4.63
CA GLU A 63 -6.54 3.20 -3.25
C GLU A 63 -5.67 2.29 -2.37
N ALA A 64 -5.34 2.77 -1.17
CA ALA A 64 -4.67 1.95 -0.17
C ALA A 64 -5.60 0.86 0.34
N LEU A 65 -5.10 -0.38 0.38
CA LEU A 65 -5.82 -1.49 0.99
C LEU A 65 -6.12 -1.17 2.46
N PRO A 66 -7.34 -1.50 2.93
CA PRO A 66 -7.67 -1.31 4.34
C PRO A 66 -6.75 -2.19 5.21
N PRO A 67 -6.44 -1.74 6.45
CA PRO A 67 -5.64 -2.55 7.35
C PRO A 67 -6.30 -3.90 7.58
N GLN A 68 -5.49 -4.96 7.69
CA GLN A 68 -6.00 -6.32 7.92
C GLN A 68 -6.93 -6.35 9.13
N GLY A 69 -8.10 -6.98 8.97
CA GLY A 69 -9.16 -7.03 9.99
C GLY A 69 -9.90 -5.71 10.23
N ALA A 70 -9.80 -4.71 9.34
CA ALA A 70 -10.62 -3.49 9.43
C ALA A 70 -12.11 -3.80 9.23
N LEU A 71 -12.45 -4.61 8.23
CA LEU A 71 -13.85 -4.98 7.93
C LEU A 71 -14.46 -5.81 9.06
N GLU A 72 -13.72 -6.81 9.56
CA GLU A 72 -14.15 -7.64 10.70
C GLU A 72 -14.41 -6.81 11.97
N ARG A 73 -13.60 -5.76 12.21
CA ARG A 73 -13.83 -4.81 13.31
C ARG A 73 -15.07 -3.95 13.12
N VAL A 74 -15.37 -3.54 11.88
CA VAL A 74 -16.58 -2.77 11.57
C VAL A 74 -17.82 -3.63 11.79
N ASP A 75 -17.80 -4.89 11.36
CA ASP A 75 -18.90 -5.83 11.56
C ASP A 75 -19.13 -6.12 13.06
N GLN A 76 -18.07 -6.36 13.84
CA GLN A 76 -18.16 -6.50 15.30
C GLN A 76 -18.71 -5.26 16.00
N LEU A 77 -18.33 -4.07 15.56
CA LEU A 77 -18.86 -2.82 16.10
C LEU A 77 -20.34 -2.65 15.74
N ALA A 78 -20.74 -3.00 14.52
CA ALA A 78 -22.12 -2.95 14.10
C ALA A 78 -23.01 -3.90 14.93
N GLU A 79 -22.58 -5.14 15.14
CA GLU A 79 -23.28 -6.10 16.01
C GLU A 79 -23.35 -5.61 17.47
N ALA A 80 -22.25 -5.07 18.01
CA ALA A 80 -22.22 -4.54 19.38
C ALA A 80 -23.09 -3.29 19.60
N VAL A 81 -23.39 -2.52 18.54
CA VAL A 81 -24.33 -1.39 18.59
C VAL A 81 -25.78 -1.86 18.50
N VAL A 82 -26.04 -2.89 17.69
CA VAL A 82 -27.38 -3.50 17.55
C VAL A 82 -27.82 -4.19 18.85
N ASP A 83 -26.91 -4.90 19.54
CA ASP A 83 -27.23 -5.61 20.80
C ASP A 83 -27.43 -4.68 22.02
N ARG A 84 -27.13 -3.38 21.87
CA ARG A 84 -27.38 -2.36 22.90
C ARG A 84 -28.65 -1.54 22.68
N SER A 85 -29.47 -1.89 21.68
CA SER A 85 -30.71 -1.22 21.30
C SER A 85 -31.93 -2.10 21.59
#